data_AF-A0A0A0JXI6-F1
#
_entry.id   AF-A0A0A0JXI6-F1
#
_cell.length_a   1.000
_cell.length_b   1.000
_cell.length_c   1.000
_cell.angle_alpha   90.00
_cell.angle_beta   90.00
_cell.angle_gamma   90.00
#
_symmetry.space_group_name_H-M   'P 1'
#
loop_
_entity.id
_entity.type
_entity.pdbx_description
1 polymer ?
#
loop_
_entity_poly.entity_id
_entity_poly.type
_entity_poly.pdbx_seq_one_letter_code
_entity_poly.pdbx_strand_id
1 'polypeptide(L)'
;MSVARNLGLDDPDNKMLALARDRWSSWRLEHEALEVVEDLLDLPAWMRNAEPADADRVLLALAELASPEGGDDLAATGALAWLLLPGASLLAARLATLTPSIDEVLAAQLWVEARTFPWQRGRRVAANILMNARKAVMRDLAVGVAADPAWSRSILIAPTEDVWGVLPGPAAETQPEHELAELLEWACSKGVITEGDRELLVDVAATADRHQPRRAGRGHAGLLSNDVSTEVAHRHGVSPITIRRRTRRSVQALRDARKLSA
;
A
#
# COMPACT_ATOMS: atom_id res chain seq x y z
N MET A 1 -2.71 -17.20 18.49
CA MET A 1 -3.21 -18.59 18.34
C MET A 1 -2.04 -19.36 17.75
N SER A 2 -2.19 -20.37 16.90
CA SER A 2 -1.06 -20.87 16.11
C SER A 2 -1.52 -21.16 14.69
N VAL A 3 -0.61 -21.09 13.72
CA VAL A 3 -0.91 -21.42 12.32
C VAL A 3 -1.49 -22.83 12.20
N ALA A 4 -0.92 -23.80 12.93
CA ALA A 4 -1.39 -25.18 12.95
C ALA A 4 -2.86 -25.29 13.42
N ARG A 5 -3.21 -24.59 14.50
CA ARG A 5 -4.58 -24.59 15.04
C ARG A 5 -5.58 -23.95 14.07
N ASN A 6 -5.20 -22.86 13.40
CA ASN A 6 -6.07 -22.19 12.42
C ASN A 6 -6.30 -23.06 11.15
N LEU A 7 -5.35 -23.94 10.83
CA LEU A 7 -5.51 -24.94 9.76
C LEU A 7 -6.21 -26.22 10.22
N GLY A 8 -6.41 -26.40 11.53
CA GLY A 8 -6.87 -27.67 12.11
C GLY A 8 -5.87 -28.82 11.93
N LEU A 9 -4.57 -28.50 11.94
CA LEU A 9 -3.44 -29.43 11.71
C LEU A 9 -2.53 -29.60 12.94
N ASP A 10 -2.98 -29.16 14.11
CA ASP A 10 -2.26 -29.28 15.39
C ASP A 10 -2.33 -30.69 16.02
N ASP A 11 -3.33 -31.47 15.63
CA ASP A 11 -3.50 -32.87 16.03
C ASP A 11 -3.31 -33.82 14.83
N PRO A 12 -2.34 -34.75 14.85
CA PRO A 12 -2.16 -35.76 13.80
C PRO A 12 -3.40 -36.62 13.52
N ASP A 13 -4.30 -36.76 14.50
CA ASP A 13 -5.54 -37.54 14.38
C ASP A 13 -6.73 -36.69 13.89
N ASN A 14 -6.47 -35.44 13.46
CA ASN A 14 -7.51 -34.61 12.86
C ASN A 14 -8.05 -35.25 11.57
N LYS A 15 -9.30 -34.90 11.22
CA LYS A 15 -10.02 -35.48 10.07
C LYS A 15 -9.27 -35.34 8.74
N MET A 16 -8.52 -34.24 8.55
CA MET A 16 -7.81 -33.98 7.30
C MET A 16 -6.57 -34.87 7.16
N LEU A 17 -5.77 -35.01 8.22
CA LEU A 17 -4.58 -35.88 8.22
C LEU A 17 -4.97 -37.35 8.27
N ALA A 18 -6.04 -37.72 8.97
CA ALA A 18 -6.61 -39.07 8.91
C ALA A 18 -7.00 -39.43 7.46
N LEU A 19 -7.72 -38.54 6.77
CA LEU A 19 -8.07 -38.75 5.36
C LEU A 19 -6.83 -38.83 4.45
N ALA A 20 -5.80 -38.04 4.73
CA ALA A 20 -4.54 -38.10 3.97
C ALA A 20 -3.80 -39.43 4.20
N ARG A 21 -3.79 -39.95 5.42
CA ARG A 21 -3.23 -41.28 5.76
C ARG A 21 -3.99 -42.41 5.06
N ASP A 22 -5.32 -42.34 5.04
CA ASP A 22 -6.16 -43.32 4.33
C ASP A 22 -5.84 -43.36 2.83
N ARG A 23 -5.57 -42.19 2.23
CA ARG A 23 -5.25 -42.05 0.80
C ARG A 23 -3.78 -42.29 0.46
N TRP A 24 -2.89 -42.29 1.44
CA TRP A 24 -1.45 -42.38 1.27
C TRP A 24 -1.03 -43.58 0.42
N SER A 25 -1.65 -44.74 0.63
CA SER A 25 -1.38 -45.95 -0.15
C SER A 25 -1.69 -45.79 -1.64
N SER A 26 -2.78 -45.11 -2.01
CA SER A 26 -3.12 -44.81 -3.41
C SER A 26 -2.13 -43.83 -4.00
N TRP A 27 -1.80 -42.76 -3.27
CA TRP A 27 -0.86 -41.75 -3.73
C TRP A 27 0.53 -42.32 -4.01
N ARG A 28 0.98 -43.29 -3.19
CA ARG A 28 2.24 -44.01 -3.44
C ARG A 28 2.25 -44.80 -4.74
N LEU A 29 1.12 -45.45 -5.08
CA LEU A 29 0.99 -46.19 -6.35
C LEU A 29 0.95 -45.26 -7.57
N GLU A 30 0.38 -44.07 -7.41
CA GLU A 30 0.28 -43.06 -8.47
C GLU A 30 1.58 -42.28 -8.66
N HIS A 31 2.33 -42.06 -7.59
CA HIS A 31 3.57 -41.27 -7.58
C HIS A 31 4.70 -42.02 -6.86
N GLU A 32 5.63 -42.58 -7.65
CA GLU A 32 6.84 -43.26 -7.16
C GLU A 32 7.64 -42.40 -6.16
N ALA A 33 7.63 -41.08 -6.32
CA ALA A 33 8.30 -40.15 -5.41
C ALA A 33 7.81 -40.25 -3.96
N LEU A 34 6.59 -40.75 -3.71
CA LEU A 34 6.00 -40.89 -2.38
C LEU A 34 6.32 -42.24 -1.71
N GLU A 35 6.94 -43.19 -2.40
CA GLU A 35 7.28 -44.52 -1.86
C GLU A 35 8.43 -44.52 -0.83
N VAL A 36 8.83 -43.35 -0.33
CA VAL A 36 9.93 -43.17 0.61
C VAL A 36 9.60 -43.60 2.05
N VAL A 37 8.31 -43.65 2.41
CA VAL A 37 7.82 -44.06 3.74
C VAL A 37 6.50 -44.81 3.64
N GLU A 38 6.25 -45.71 4.59
CA GLU A 38 5.02 -46.50 4.66
C GLU A 38 3.83 -45.68 5.18
N ASP A 39 4.04 -44.82 6.17
CA ASP A 39 3.03 -43.92 6.74
C ASP A 39 3.37 -42.46 6.45
N LEU A 40 2.37 -41.66 6.07
CA LEU A 40 2.49 -40.22 5.88
C LEU A 40 3.13 -39.53 7.10
N LEU A 41 2.83 -39.99 8.32
CA LEU A 41 3.35 -39.39 9.54
C LEU A 41 4.87 -39.56 9.73
N ASP A 42 5.50 -40.48 8.99
CA ASP A 42 6.94 -40.70 9.03
C ASP A 42 7.70 -39.71 8.12
N LEU A 43 7.00 -39.01 7.20
CA LEU A 43 7.63 -38.07 6.26
C LEU A 43 8.48 -36.99 6.95
N PRO A 44 8.05 -36.31 8.03
CA PRO A 44 8.89 -35.30 8.67
C PRO A 44 10.21 -35.86 9.20
N ALA A 45 10.21 -37.10 9.67
CA ALA A 45 11.42 -37.77 10.14
C ALA A 45 12.37 -38.11 9.00
N TRP A 46 11.81 -38.62 7.90
CA TRP A 46 12.55 -38.90 6.67
C TRP A 46 13.14 -37.62 6.04
N MET A 47 12.32 -36.57 5.87
CA MET A 47 12.72 -35.30 5.23
C MET A 47 13.88 -34.60 5.94
N ARG A 48 14.06 -34.80 7.26
CA ARG A 48 15.19 -34.24 8.01
C ARG A 48 16.55 -34.82 7.59
N ASN A 49 16.55 -36.04 7.04
CA ASN A 49 17.76 -36.77 6.66
C ASN A 49 17.88 -36.95 5.14
N ALA A 50 16.82 -36.66 4.38
CA ALA A 50 16.79 -36.79 2.93
C ALA A 50 17.65 -35.73 2.22
N GLU A 51 18.10 -36.05 1.01
CA GLU A 51 18.72 -35.05 0.14
C GLU A 51 17.68 -33.97 -0.22
N PRO A 52 18.06 -32.67 -0.30
CA PRO A 52 17.11 -31.61 -0.62
C PRO A 52 16.33 -31.84 -1.93
N ALA A 53 16.94 -32.49 -2.92
CA ALA A 53 16.27 -32.83 -4.19
C ALA A 53 15.18 -33.88 -4.00
N ASP A 54 15.39 -34.86 -3.11
CA ASP A 54 14.43 -35.94 -2.84
C ASP A 54 13.24 -35.42 -2.03
N ALA A 55 13.52 -34.61 -1.01
CA ALA A 55 12.49 -33.92 -0.25
C ALA A 55 11.64 -33.01 -1.16
N ASP A 56 12.27 -32.30 -2.11
CA ASP A 56 11.54 -31.47 -3.07
C ASP A 56 10.65 -32.29 -4.00
N ARG A 57 11.09 -33.48 -4.43
CA ARG A 57 10.29 -34.39 -5.27
C ARG A 57 9.03 -34.89 -4.54
N VAL A 58 9.14 -35.27 -3.27
CA VAL A 58 7.98 -35.64 -2.44
C VAL A 58 6.98 -34.50 -2.32
N LEU A 59 7.47 -33.29 -2.00
CA LEU A 59 6.63 -32.11 -1.89
C LEU A 59 5.98 -31.74 -3.23
N LEU A 60 6.67 -31.95 -4.35
CA LEU A 60 6.13 -31.70 -5.69
C LEU A 60 4.99 -32.64 -6.04
N ALA A 61 5.12 -33.94 -5.73
CA ALA A 61 4.05 -34.92 -5.93
C ALA A 61 2.81 -34.58 -5.06
N LEU A 62 3.01 -34.17 -3.81
CA LEU A 62 1.91 -33.69 -2.97
C LEU A 62 1.26 -32.41 -3.52
N ALA A 63 2.04 -31.50 -4.10
CA ALA A 63 1.52 -30.29 -4.72
C ALA A 63 0.72 -30.57 -6.01
N GLU A 64 1.13 -31.56 -6.79
CA GLU A 64 0.37 -32.04 -7.96
C GLU A 64 -0.99 -32.64 -7.53
N LEU A 65 -0.98 -33.52 -6.52
CA LEU A 65 -2.22 -34.08 -5.95
C LEU A 65 -3.14 -33.01 -5.37
N ALA A 66 -2.58 -31.99 -4.72
CA ALA A 66 -3.34 -30.90 -4.09
C ALA A 66 -4.00 -29.95 -5.10
N SER A 67 -3.39 -29.78 -6.28
CA SER A 67 -3.76 -28.76 -7.26
C SER A 67 -5.09 -29.09 -7.96
N PRO A 68 -5.99 -28.11 -8.18
CA PRO A 68 -7.19 -28.30 -9.01
C PRO A 68 -6.90 -28.70 -10.46
N GLU A 69 -5.73 -28.34 -11.00
CA GLU A 69 -5.26 -28.77 -12.33
C GLU A 69 -4.59 -30.16 -12.32
N GLY A 70 -4.48 -30.79 -11.14
CA GLY A 70 -3.89 -32.11 -10.93
C GLY A 70 -4.89 -33.05 -10.26
N GLY A 71 -4.62 -33.47 -9.02
CA GLY A 71 -5.50 -34.39 -8.29
C GLY A 71 -6.73 -33.75 -7.61
N ASP A 72 -6.75 -32.43 -7.45
CA ASP A 72 -7.76 -31.65 -6.70
C ASP A 72 -8.02 -32.13 -5.26
N ASP A 73 -7.06 -32.85 -4.67
CA ASP A 73 -7.23 -33.52 -3.39
C ASP A 73 -7.01 -32.55 -2.20
N LEU A 74 -8.07 -32.30 -1.43
CA LEU A 74 -8.03 -31.47 -0.21
C LEU A 74 -7.14 -32.09 0.88
N ALA A 75 -7.11 -33.42 1.01
CA ALA A 75 -6.27 -34.11 1.97
C ALA A 75 -4.79 -33.97 1.62
N ALA A 76 -4.45 -33.97 0.32
CA ALA A 76 -3.09 -33.70 -0.14
C ALA A 76 -2.67 -32.25 0.17
N THR A 77 -3.60 -31.28 0.03
CA THR A 77 -3.36 -29.89 0.47
C THR A 77 -3.07 -29.83 1.97
N GLY A 78 -3.83 -30.55 2.78
CA GLY A 78 -3.63 -30.66 4.23
C GLY A 78 -2.28 -31.30 4.59
N ALA A 79 -1.90 -32.40 3.94
CA ALA A 79 -0.62 -33.06 4.13
C ALA A 79 0.56 -32.14 3.77
N LEU A 80 0.48 -31.46 2.62
CA LEU A 80 1.49 -30.50 2.19
C LEU A 80 1.61 -29.33 3.19
N ALA A 81 0.48 -28.72 3.59
CA ALA A 81 0.48 -27.63 4.56
C ALA A 81 1.06 -28.07 5.92
N TRP A 82 0.74 -29.30 6.36
CA TRP A 82 1.28 -29.89 7.58
C TRP A 82 2.81 -30.03 7.54
N LEU A 83 3.37 -30.53 6.44
CA LEU A 83 4.83 -30.61 6.25
C LEU A 83 5.52 -29.23 6.27
N LEU A 84 4.80 -28.18 5.89
CA LEU A 84 5.30 -26.80 5.87
C LEU A 84 5.13 -26.05 7.19
N LEU A 85 4.44 -26.61 8.19
CA LEU A 85 4.17 -25.97 9.48
C LEU A 85 5.42 -25.48 10.24
N PRO A 86 6.56 -26.18 10.25
CA PRO A 86 7.76 -25.66 10.92
C PRO A 86 8.23 -24.34 10.29
N GLY A 87 8.22 -24.26 8.96
CA GLY A 87 8.56 -23.04 8.23
C GLY A 87 7.53 -21.94 8.41
N ALA A 88 6.24 -22.28 8.38
CA ALA A 88 5.14 -21.34 8.58
C ALA A 88 5.14 -20.76 10.00
N SER A 89 5.45 -21.57 11.01
CA SER A 89 5.54 -21.12 12.41
C SER A 89 6.70 -20.14 12.63
N LEU A 90 7.85 -20.37 11.98
CA LEU A 90 8.96 -19.40 11.95
C LEU A 90 8.57 -18.10 11.25
N LEU A 91 7.80 -18.17 10.16
CA LEU A 91 7.28 -16.99 9.48
C LEU A 91 6.28 -16.22 10.35
N ALA A 92 5.36 -16.90 11.03
CA ALA A 92 4.40 -16.28 11.96
C ALA A 92 5.12 -15.50 13.06
N ALA A 93 6.12 -16.13 13.70
CA ALA A 93 6.92 -15.48 14.74
C ALA A 93 7.62 -14.22 14.23
N ARG A 94 8.15 -14.24 12.99
CA ARG A 94 8.82 -13.09 12.37
C ARG A 94 7.86 -11.96 11.97
N LEU A 95 6.57 -12.25 11.79
CA LEU A 95 5.55 -11.30 11.36
C LEU A 95 4.60 -10.90 12.50
N ALA A 96 4.82 -11.41 13.72
CA ALA A 96 3.93 -11.25 14.86
C ALA A 96 3.65 -9.79 15.26
N THR A 97 4.55 -8.87 14.93
CA THR A 97 4.38 -7.44 15.23
C THR A 97 3.49 -6.71 14.21
N LEU A 98 3.12 -7.33 13.09
CA LEU A 98 2.31 -6.67 12.06
C LEU A 98 0.82 -6.67 12.40
N THR A 99 0.32 -7.72 13.05
CA THR A 99 -1.09 -7.83 13.46
C THR A 99 -1.28 -8.89 14.55
N PRO A 100 -2.22 -8.69 15.50
CA PRO A 100 -2.58 -9.72 16.49
C PRO A 100 -3.10 -11.02 15.87
N SER A 101 -3.67 -10.96 14.66
CA SER A 101 -4.26 -12.11 13.95
C SER A 101 -3.29 -12.75 12.93
N ILE A 102 -1.97 -12.64 13.13
CA ILE A 102 -0.98 -13.07 12.13
C ILE A 102 -1.12 -14.56 11.78
N ASP A 103 -1.44 -15.39 12.77
CA ASP A 103 -1.59 -16.83 12.58
C ASP A 103 -2.76 -17.16 11.66
N GLU A 104 -3.84 -16.37 11.70
CA GLU A 104 -5.06 -16.57 10.91
C GLU A 104 -4.80 -16.21 9.45
N VAL A 105 -4.22 -15.03 9.22
CA VAL A 105 -3.90 -14.55 7.86
C VAL A 105 -2.86 -15.46 7.21
N LEU A 106 -1.82 -15.87 7.94
CA LEU A 106 -0.81 -16.77 7.40
C LEU A 106 -1.35 -18.17 7.14
N ALA A 107 -2.24 -18.71 7.99
CA ALA A 107 -2.91 -19.98 7.74
C ALA A 107 -3.73 -19.93 6.44
N ALA A 108 -4.55 -18.89 6.25
CA ALA A 108 -5.34 -18.72 5.04
C ALA A 108 -4.45 -18.66 3.79
N GLN A 109 -3.35 -17.89 3.84
CA GLN A 109 -2.44 -17.77 2.71
C GLN A 109 -1.64 -19.04 2.45
N LEU A 110 -1.22 -19.77 3.49
CA LEU A 110 -0.53 -21.05 3.32
C LEU A 110 -1.42 -22.07 2.61
N TRP A 111 -2.71 -22.12 2.95
CA TRP A 111 -3.67 -23.01 2.30
C TRP A 111 -3.83 -22.69 0.81
N VAL A 112 -4.03 -21.41 0.48
CA VAL A 112 -4.17 -20.95 -0.91
C VAL A 112 -2.91 -21.29 -1.72
N GLU A 113 -1.74 -20.97 -1.19
CA GLU A 113 -0.47 -21.20 -1.89
C GLU A 113 -0.14 -22.70 -2.03
N ALA A 114 -0.48 -23.53 -1.05
CA ALA A 114 -0.34 -24.98 -1.17
C ALA A 114 -1.25 -25.57 -2.27
N ARG A 115 -2.47 -25.04 -2.42
CA ARG A 115 -3.44 -25.52 -3.41
C ARG A 115 -3.21 -24.97 -4.81
N THR A 116 -2.57 -23.81 -4.94
CA THR A 116 -2.38 -23.12 -6.24
C THR A 116 -0.93 -23.14 -6.73
N PHE A 117 -0.06 -23.90 -6.07
CA PHE A 117 1.33 -24.02 -6.46
C PHE A 117 1.47 -24.57 -7.89
N PRO A 118 2.23 -23.91 -8.79
CA PRO A 118 2.34 -24.31 -10.19
C PRO A 118 3.29 -25.51 -10.37
N TRP A 119 2.84 -26.70 -9.98
CA TRP A 119 3.63 -27.93 -9.90
C TRP A 119 4.31 -28.32 -11.24
N GLN A 120 3.72 -28.04 -12.40
CA GLN A 120 4.28 -28.43 -13.70
C GLN A 120 5.64 -27.77 -14.01
N ARG A 121 5.88 -26.59 -13.43
CA ARG A 121 7.08 -25.76 -13.68
C ARG A 121 7.84 -25.44 -12.38
N GLY A 122 7.27 -25.83 -11.24
CA GLY A 122 7.76 -25.55 -9.91
C GLY A 122 8.95 -26.43 -9.52
N ARG A 123 9.86 -25.83 -8.75
CA ARG A 123 10.94 -26.47 -7.99
C ARG A 123 11.02 -25.76 -6.64
N ARG A 124 11.74 -26.32 -5.67
CA ARG A 124 11.90 -25.72 -4.33
C ARG A 124 10.54 -25.39 -3.71
N VAL A 125 9.66 -26.39 -3.71
CA VAL A 125 8.23 -26.30 -3.39
C VAL A 125 8.02 -25.61 -2.04
N ALA A 126 8.65 -26.12 -0.98
CA ALA A 126 8.54 -25.54 0.36
C ALA A 126 8.97 -24.06 0.38
N ALA A 127 10.14 -23.75 -0.19
CA ALA A 127 10.69 -22.39 -0.16
C ALA A 127 9.78 -21.41 -0.92
N ASN A 128 9.26 -21.82 -2.08
CA ASN A 128 8.40 -20.97 -2.90
C ASN A 128 7.02 -20.79 -2.29
N ILE A 129 6.37 -21.84 -1.77
CA ILE A 129 5.08 -21.73 -1.08
C ILE A 129 5.21 -20.80 0.13
N LEU A 130 6.22 -20.99 0.98
CA LEU A 130 6.44 -20.15 2.16
C LEU A 130 6.75 -18.69 1.79
N MET A 131 7.55 -18.47 0.74
CA MET A 131 7.87 -17.13 0.26
C MET A 131 6.65 -16.42 -0.34
N ASN A 132 5.82 -17.14 -1.10
CA ASN A 132 4.62 -16.58 -1.68
C ASN A 132 3.56 -16.30 -0.60
N ALA A 133 3.37 -17.22 0.35
CA ALA A 133 2.50 -17.00 1.51
C ALA A 133 2.93 -15.75 2.29
N ARG A 134 4.25 -15.57 2.52
CA ARG A 134 4.78 -14.33 3.11
C ARG A 134 4.42 -13.10 2.28
N LYS A 135 4.64 -13.13 0.96
CA LYS A 135 4.30 -12.00 0.07
C LYS A 135 2.80 -11.69 0.10
N ALA A 136 1.96 -12.72 0.15
CA ALA A 136 0.52 -12.56 0.21
C ALA A 136 0.06 -11.97 1.53
N VAL A 137 0.59 -12.43 2.67
CA VAL A 137 0.34 -11.80 3.98
C VAL A 137 0.77 -10.33 3.98
N MET A 138 1.96 -10.01 3.45
CA MET A 138 2.42 -8.61 3.38
C MET A 138 1.52 -7.74 2.50
N ARG A 139 0.96 -8.31 1.43
CA ARG A 139 -0.01 -7.63 0.56
C ARG A 139 -1.34 -7.40 1.27
N ASP A 140 -1.89 -8.42 1.93
CA ASP A 140 -3.16 -8.34 2.65
C ASP A 140 -3.12 -7.33 3.80
N LEU A 141 -1.97 -7.22 4.46
CA LEU A 141 -1.73 -6.25 5.54
C LEU A 141 -1.30 -4.87 5.02
N ALA A 142 -1.18 -4.70 3.70
CA ALA A 142 -0.66 -3.48 3.08
C ALA A 142 0.68 -3.00 3.69
N VAL A 143 1.63 -3.93 3.89
CA VAL A 143 2.96 -3.63 4.44
C VAL A 143 4.05 -3.75 3.37
N GLY A 144 4.94 -2.76 3.32
CA GLY A 144 6.15 -2.75 2.48
C GLY A 144 5.86 -2.62 0.98
N VAL A 145 6.84 -3.00 0.15
CA VAL A 145 6.77 -2.88 -1.33
C VAL A 145 5.56 -3.62 -1.92
N ALA A 146 5.01 -4.61 -1.21
CA ALA A 146 3.84 -5.38 -1.63
C ALA A 146 2.50 -4.66 -1.42
N ALA A 147 2.48 -3.56 -0.67
CA ALA A 147 1.28 -2.82 -0.30
C ALA A 147 0.76 -1.88 -1.41
N ASP A 148 1.69 -1.18 -2.07
CA ASP A 148 1.41 -0.10 -3.03
C ASP A 148 2.72 0.33 -3.72
N PRO A 149 2.75 0.60 -5.03
CA PRO A 149 3.85 1.32 -5.67
C PRO A 149 4.30 2.60 -4.93
N ALA A 150 3.40 3.28 -4.21
CA ALA A 150 3.74 4.44 -3.38
C ALA A 150 4.65 4.07 -2.19
N TRP A 151 4.44 2.92 -1.55
CA TRP A 151 5.29 2.43 -0.47
C TRP A 151 6.67 1.96 -0.95
N SER A 152 6.76 1.45 -2.18
CA SER A 152 8.06 1.15 -2.80
C SER A 152 8.92 2.39 -3.07
N ARG A 153 8.29 3.56 -3.06
CA ARG A 153 8.89 4.88 -3.32
C ARG A 153 9.04 5.74 -2.07
N SER A 154 8.66 5.23 -0.90
CA SER A 154 8.83 5.94 0.36
C SER A 154 9.99 5.35 1.17
N ILE A 155 10.73 6.22 1.85
CA ILE A 155 11.73 5.85 2.85
C ILE A 155 11.09 6.12 4.20
N LEU A 156 11.07 5.11 5.06
CA LEU A 156 10.56 5.25 6.41
C LEU A 156 11.63 5.95 7.26
N ILE A 157 11.30 7.14 7.74
CA ILE A 157 12.20 7.95 8.57
C ILE A 157 11.66 7.89 9.99
N ALA A 158 12.47 7.37 10.92
CA ALA A 158 12.04 7.26 12.32
C ALA A 158 11.84 8.65 12.92
N PRO A 159 10.89 8.87 13.87
CA PRO A 159 10.63 10.18 14.48
C PRO A 159 11.84 10.84 15.16
N THR A 160 12.89 10.06 15.42
CA THR A 160 14.14 10.47 16.05
C THR A 160 15.23 10.92 15.07
N GLU A 161 14.99 10.77 13.77
CA GLU A 161 15.97 11.15 12.73
C GLU A 161 16.00 12.66 12.51
N ASP A 162 17.19 13.22 12.33
CA ASP A 162 17.42 14.67 12.18
C ASP A 162 16.72 15.29 10.96
N VAL A 163 16.31 14.45 9.98
CA VAL A 163 15.53 14.88 8.82
C VAL A 163 14.25 15.62 9.21
N TRP A 164 13.62 15.27 10.33
CA TRP A 164 12.42 15.97 10.80
C TRP A 164 12.68 17.42 11.20
N GLY A 165 13.92 17.78 11.54
CA GLY A 165 14.32 19.17 11.82
C GLY A 165 14.67 19.97 10.56
N VAL A 166 14.93 19.30 9.43
CA VAL A 166 15.27 19.92 8.14
C VAL A 166 14.03 20.04 7.24
N LEU A 167 13.07 19.12 7.38
CA LEU A 167 11.78 19.23 6.72
C LEU A 167 11.08 20.50 7.23
N PRO A 168 10.57 21.37 6.35
CA PRO A 168 9.81 22.52 6.80
C PRO A 168 8.62 22.00 7.60
N GLY A 169 8.54 22.42 8.87
CA GLY A 169 7.34 22.25 9.67
C GLY A 169 6.13 22.91 8.98
N PRO A 170 4.90 22.82 9.55
CA PRO A 170 3.81 23.67 9.08
C PRO A 170 4.36 25.10 8.98
N ALA A 171 4.34 25.66 7.76
CA ALA A 171 5.12 26.84 7.40
C ALA A 171 5.12 27.83 8.57
N ALA A 172 6.31 28.05 9.16
CA ALA A 172 6.47 29.03 10.22
C ALA A 172 5.81 30.31 9.71
N GLU A 173 4.83 30.82 10.48
CA GLU A 173 3.94 31.95 10.17
C GLU A 173 4.48 32.85 9.06
N THR A 174 4.25 32.46 7.81
CA THR A 174 4.47 33.37 6.69
C THR A 174 3.40 34.42 6.84
N GLN A 175 3.79 35.63 7.21
CA GLN A 175 2.89 36.76 7.30
C GLN A 175 2.37 37.02 5.88
N PRO A 176 1.16 36.57 5.51
CA PRO A 176 0.74 36.51 4.10
C PRO A 176 0.66 37.91 3.47
N GLU A 177 0.50 38.92 4.32
CA GLU A 177 0.55 40.33 3.99
C GLU A 177 1.95 40.77 3.50
N HIS A 178 3.03 40.31 4.13
CA HIS A 178 4.40 40.63 3.72
C HIS A 178 4.75 39.97 2.39
N GLU A 179 4.43 38.68 2.22
CA GLU A 179 4.66 37.99 0.94
C GLU A 179 3.86 38.62 -0.22
N LEU A 180 2.61 39.01 0.05
CA LEU A 180 1.78 39.70 -0.93
C LEU A 180 2.35 41.09 -1.25
N ALA A 181 2.81 41.84 -0.25
CA ALA A 181 3.42 43.14 -0.43
C ALA A 181 4.69 43.05 -1.28
N GLU A 182 5.59 42.12 -0.97
CA GLU A 182 6.83 41.88 -1.74
C GLU A 182 6.52 41.50 -3.20
N LEU A 183 5.55 40.60 -3.42
CA LEU A 183 5.14 40.19 -4.76
C LEU A 183 4.59 41.36 -5.59
N LEU A 184 3.73 42.18 -4.99
CA LEU A 184 3.11 43.32 -5.68
C LEU A 184 4.14 44.43 -5.93
N GLU A 185 5.05 44.67 -5.00
CA GLU A 185 6.14 45.63 -5.16
C GLU A 185 7.09 45.20 -6.30
N TRP A 186 7.49 43.93 -6.32
CA TRP A 186 8.24 43.36 -7.44
C TRP A 186 7.50 43.54 -8.76
N ALA A 187 6.21 43.23 -8.81
CA ALA A 187 5.41 43.30 -10.04
C ALA A 187 5.27 44.74 -10.57
N CYS A 188 5.09 45.72 -9.67
CA CYS A 188 5.13 47.14 -10.02
C CYS A 188 6.52 47.54 -10.54
N SER A 189 7.60 47.13 -9.86
CA SER A 189 8.98 47.46 -10.27
C SER A 189 9.35 46.91 -11.66
N LYS A 190 8.72 45.79 -12.06
CA LYS A 190 8.90 45.14 -13.37
C LYS A 190 7.86 45.60 -14.40
N GLY A 191 6.93 46.49 -14.04
CA GLY A 191 5.87 46.97 -14.94
C GLY A 191 4.86 45.91 -15.35
N VAL A 192 4.75 44.81 -14.60
CA VAL A 192 3.79 43.71 -14.85
C VAL A 192 2.35 44.16 -14.54
N ILE A 193 2.21 45.01 -13.51
CA ILE A 193 0.96 45.67 -13.12
C ILE A 193 1.23 47.15 -12.86
N THR A 194 0.17 47.97 -12.92
CA THR A 194 0.26 49.38 -12.53
C THR A 194 0.03 49.57 -11.04
N GLU A 195 0.43 50.72 -10.49
CA GLU A 195 0.14 51.04 -9.08
C GLU A 195 -1.36 51.02 -8.76
N GLY A 196 -2.19 51.51 -9.70
CA GLY A 196 -3.64 51.44 -9.58
C GLY A 196 -4.23 50.02 -9.70
N ASP A 197 -3.47 49.05 -10.21
CA ASP A 197 -3.83 47.63 -10.17
C ASP A 197 -3.38 46.97 -8.87
N ARG A 198 -2.23 47.38 -8.31
CA ARG A 198 -1.78 46.98 -6.97
C ARG A 198 -2.77 47.40 -5.90
N GLU A 199 -3.18 48.66 -5.88
CA GLU A 199 -4.19 49.18 -4.94
C GLU A 199 -5.50 48.39 -5.03
N LEU A 200 -5.95 48.11 -6.26
CA LEU A 200 -7.15 47.31 -6.50
C LEU A 200 -7.00 45.87 -5.97
N LEU A 201 -5.84 45.24 -6.16
CA LEU A 201 -5.59 43.86 -5.70
C LEU A 201 -5.55 43.76 -4.17
N VAL A 202 -4.89 44.71 -3.50
CA VAL A 202 -4.89 44.81 -2.03
C VAL A 202 -6.31 44.99 -1.52
N ASP A 203 -7.08 45.88 -2.16
CA ASP A 203 -8.44 46.17 -1.73
C ASP A 203 -9.39 44.96 -1.88
N VAL A 204 -9.30 44.26 -3.02
CA VAL A 204 -10.05 43.03 -3.26
C VAL A 204 -9.64 41.92 -2.27
N ALA A 205 -8.36 41.78 -1.95
CA ALA A 205 -7.86 40.80 -0.99
C ALA A 205 -8.38 41.08 0.43
N ALA A 206 -8.23 42.32 0.92
CA ALA A 206 -8.72 42.73 2.23
C ALA A 206 -10.25 42.58 2.35
N THR A 207 -10.97 42.82 1.25
CA THR A 207 -12.43 42.66 1.22
C THR A 207 -12.85 41.19 1.22
N ALA A 208 -12.15 40.35 0.47
CA ALA A 208 -12.40 38.92 0.46
C ALA A 208 -12.13 38.27 1.82
N ASP A 209 -11.08 38.72 2.52
CA ASP A 209 -10.77 38.25 3.87
C ASP A 209 -11.90 38.56 4.86
N ARG A 210 -12.43 39.80 4.83
CA ARG A 210 -13.60 40.19 5.65
C ARG A 210 -14.86 39.38 5.35
N HIS A 211 -15.11 39.04 4.08
CA HIS A 211 -16.32 38.33 3.67
C HIS A 211 -16.27 36.80 3.84
N GLN A 212 -15.08 36.23 4.06
CA GLN A 212 -14.85 34.78 4.20
C GLN A 212 -15.72 33.93 3.22
N PRO A 213 -15.56 34.12 1.90
CA PRO A 213 -16.49 33.58 0.92
C PRO A 213 -16.56 32.05 1.01
N ARG A 214 -17.77 31.53 1.27
CA ARG A 214 -18.09 30.10 1.53
C ARG A 214 -17.69 29.11 0.42
N ARG A 215 -17.16 29.58 -0.72
CA ARG A 215 -16.75 28.76 -1.88
C ARG A 215 -15.40 29.22 -2.44
N ALA A 216 -14.32 28.99 -1.71
CA ALA A 216 -12.95 29.28 -2.15
C ALA A 216 -12.39 28.27 -3.19
N GLY A 217 -13.08 27.16 -3.44
CA GLY A 217 -12.54 26.02 -4.20
C GLY A 217 -12.59 26.09 -5.74
N ARG A 218 -13.31 27.03 -6.37
CA ARG A 218 -13.35 27.17 -7.84
C ARG A 218 -13.05 28.59 -8.29
N GLY A 219 -11.80 28.82 -8.71
CA GLY A 219 -11.35 30.01 -9.44
C GLY A 219 -11.13 31.25 -8.56
N HIS A 220 -9.88 31.73 -8.52
CA HIS A 220 -9.45 32.99 -7.90
C HIS A 220 -9.75 33.13 -6.39
N ALA A 221 -9.87 32.02 -5.66
CA ALA A 221 -9.93 31.98 -4.19
C ALA A 221 -10.97 32.92 -3.52
N GLY A 222 -12.12 33.18 -4.19
CA GLY A 222 -13.17 34.04 -3.65
C GLY A 222 -12.99 35.55 -3.89
N LEU A 223 -11.84 35.98 -4.43
CA LEU A 223 -11.54 37.37 -4.80
C LEU A 223 -12.53 37.96 -5.81
N LEU A 224 -13.13 37.10 -6.64
CA LEU A 224 -14.09 37.51 -7.69
C LEU A 224 -15.55 37.22 -7.31
N SER A 225 -15.83 36.93 -6.03
CA SER A 225 -17.19 36.69 -5.54
C SER A 225 -18.09 37.92 -5.74
N ASN A 226 -19.40 37.70 -5.75
CA ASN A 226 -20.37 38.78 -5.97
C ASN A 226 -20.31 39.84 -4.89
N ASP A 227 -20.18 39.44 -3.63
CA ASP A 227 -20.17 40.35 -2.49
C ASP A 227 -18.91 41.22 -2.51
N VAL A 228 -17.74 40.60 -2.71
CA VAL A 228 -16.45 41.32 -2.83
C VAL A 228 -16.45 42.28 -4.01
N SER A 229 -16.89 41.82 -5.18
CA SER A 229 -16.87 42.66 -6.40
C SER A 229 -17.83 43.84 -6.31
N THR A 230 -18.93 43.70 -5.57
CA THR A 230 -19.94 44.76 -5.41
C THR A 230 -19.47 45.83 -4.42
N GLU A 231 -18.87 45.42 -3.30
CA GLU A 231 -18.35 46.35 -2.31
C GLU A 231 -17.15 47.16 -2.84
N VAL A 232 -16.22 46.49 -3.52
CA VAL A 232 -15.06 47.17 -4.12
C VAL A 232 -15.52 48.09 -5.26
N ALA A 233 -16.50 47.66 -6.07
CA ALA A 233 -17.07 48.51 -7.13
C ALA A 233 -17.66 49.82 -6.60
N HIS A 234 -18.38 49.74 -5.48
CA HIS A 234 -18.93 50.93 -4.81
C HIS A 234 -17.83 51.90 -4.35
N ARG A 235 -16.73 51.38 -3.77
CA ARG A 235 -15.61 52.21 -3.30
C ARG A 235 -14.79 52.84 -4.42
N HIS A 236 -14.69 52.16 -5.56
CA HIS A 236 -13.95 52.64 -6.73
C HIS A 236 -14.83 53.43 -7.72
N GLY A 237 -16.14 53.56 -7.45
CA GLY A 237 -17.08 54.29 -8.32
C GLY A 237 -17.28 53.66 -9.71
N VAL A 238 -17.11 52.35 -9.84
CA VAL A 238 -17.18 51.61 -11.11
C VAL A 238 -18.15 50.43 -11.03
N SER A 239 -18.41 49.75 -12.14
CA SER A 239 -19.27 48.56 -12.14
C SER A 239 -18.57 47.31 -11.57
N PRO A 240 -19.30 46.38 -10.92
CA PRO A 240 -18.74 45.11 -10.44
C PRO A 240 -18.11 44.25 -11.55
N ILE A 241 -18.56 44.40 -12.80
CA ILE A 241 -17.96 43.72 -13.96
C ILE A 241 -16.56 44.29 -14.26
N THR A 242 -16.38 45.61 -14.09
CA THR A 242 -15.09 46.29 -14.30
C THR A 242 -14.06 45.82 -13.28
N ILE A 243 -14.44 45.69 -12.01
CA ILE A 243 -13.60 45.13 -10.95
C ILE A 243 -13.15 43.72 -11.32
N ARG A 244 -14.10 42.80 -11.58
CA ARG A 244 -13.76 41.42 -11.92
C ARG A 244 -12.81 41.30 -13.11
N ARG A 245 -13.04 42.11 -14.15
CA ARG A 245 -12.20 42.13 -15.37
C ARG A 245 -10.79 42.62 -15.06
N ARG A 246 -10.63 43.71 -14.30
CA ARG A 246 -9.32 44.27 -13.93
C ARG A 246 -8.54 43.35 -12.99
N THR A 247 -9.20 42.83 -11.96
CA THR A 247 -8.61 41.86 -11.02
C THR A 247 -8.16 40.59 -11.76
N ARG A 248 -9.01 40.02 -12.63
CA ARG A 248 -8.65 38.83 -13.42
C ARG A 248 -7.45 39.08 -14.33
N ARG A 249 -7.41 40.23 -15.01
CA ARG A 249 -6.29 40.60 -15.89
C ARG A 249 -4.98 40.71 -15.10
N SER A 250 -5.01 41.37 -13.95
CA SER A 250 -3.83 41.60 -13.11
C SER A 250 -3.32 40.29 -12.49
N VAL A 251 -4.22 39.44 -11.98
CA VAL A 251 -3.87 38.10 -11.48
C VAL A 251 -3.28 37.23 -12.59
N GLN A 252 -3.81 37.31 -13.81
CA GLN A 252 -3.27 36.58 -14.95
C GLN A 252 -1.87 37.09 -15.34
N ALA A 253 -1.65 38.41 -15.38
CA ALA A 253 -0.35 39.00 -15.66
C ALA A 253 0.71 38.57 -14.64
N LEU A 254 0.38 38.56 -13.34
CA LEU A 254 1.26 38.06 -12.27
C LEU A 254 1.61 36.58 -12.45
N ARG A 255 0.64 35.75 -12.83
CA ARG A 255 0.86 34.31 -13.09
C ARG A 255 1.80 34.08 -14.26
N ASP A 256 1.63 34.83 -15.34
CA ASP A 256 2.44 34.66 -16.54
C ASP A 256 3.87 35.18 -16.32
N ALA A 257 4.03 36.31 -15.61
CA ALA A 257 5.35 36.84 -15.25
C ALA A 257 6.15 35.92 -14.31
N ARG A 258 5.48 35.25 -13.36
CA ARG A 258 6.13 34.29 -12.46
C ARG A 258 6.64 33.04 -13.21
N LYS A 259 5.94 32.59 -14.25
CA LYS A 259 6.38 31.46 -15.09
C LYS A 259 7.61 31.78 -15.95
N LEU A 260 7.83 33.05 -16.27
CA LEU A 260 8.97 33.50 -17.08
C LEU A 260 10.23 33.77 -16.25
N SER A 261 10.10 33.82 -14.92
CA SER A 261 11.19 34.10 -13.97
C SER A 261 11.69 32.84 -13.23
N ALA A 262 11.14 31.67 -13.57
CA ALA A 262 11.48 30.34 -13.04
C ALA A 262 12.09 29.48 -14.14
#